data_AF-A0A7J6TIW3-F1
#
_entry.id   AF-A0A7J6TIW3-F1
#
_cell.length_a   1.000
_cell.length_b   1.000
_cell.length_c   1.000
_cell.angle_alpha   90.00
_cell.angle_beta   90.00
_cell.angle_gamma   90.00
#
_symmetry.space_group_name_H-M   'P 1'
#
loop_
_entity.id
_entity.type
_entity.pdbx_description
1 polymer ?
#
loop_
_entity_poly.entity_id
_entity_poly.type
_entity_poly.pdbx_seq_one_letter_code
_entity_poly.pdbx_strand_id
1 'polypeptide(L)'
;MVVDRGLKDSVWRKTGEAKIGAVKDYLDYLLDNDCKMLVFAHHRSMLDKLEEKVDGILRVKGSSAGKNYGLIRIDGQTPQTKRPELVKRFQEDEDIRVAVLSITACSEGLTLTAASVVVFAELYWVPGTIEQAEARVHRIGQTK
;
A
#
# COMPACT_ATOMS: atom_id res chain seq x y z
N MET A 1 29.08 -17.00 -12.29
CA MET A 1 28.62 -16.85 -10.90
C MET A 1 27.10 -16.76 -10.89
N VAL A 2 26.41 -17.90 -10.82
CA VAL A 2 24.95 -17.94 -10.76
C VAL A 2 24.56 -17.64 -9.32
N VAL A 3 24.09 -16.42 -9.05
CA VAL A 3 23.58 -16.10 -7.72
C VAL A 3 22.27 -16.87 -7.56
N ASP A 4 22.26 -17.82 -6.64
CA ASP A 4 21.10 -18.63 -6.31
C ASP A 4 19.88 -17.73 -6.07
N ARG A 5 18.83 -17.90 -6.89
CA ARG A 5 17.61 -17.09 -6.81
C ARG A 5 16.91 -17.30 -5.47
N GLY A 6 16.98 -18.51 -4.90
CA GLY A 6 16.38 -18.83 -3.59
C GLY A 6 17.03 -18.07 -2.42
N LEU A 7 18.37 -17.96 -2.42
CA LEU A 7 19.08 -17.21 -1.39
C LEU A 7 18.73 -15.71 -1.43
N LYS A 8 18.66 -15.11 -2.62
CA LYS A 8 18.26 -13.72 -2.79
C LYS A 8 16.85 -13.48 -2.23
N ASP A 9 15.87 -14.28 -2.66
CA ASP A 9 14.48 -14.15 -2.20
C ASP A 9 14.35 -14.26 -0.67
N SER A 10 15.14 -15.15 -0.06
CA SER A 10 15.16 -15.32 1.40
C SER A 10 15.69 -14.10 2.16
N VAL A 11 16.70 -13.40 1.62
CA VAL A 11 17.29 -12.20 2.21
C VAL A 11 16.35 -11.02 2.04
N TRP A 12 15.79 -10.81 0.84
CA TRP A 12 14.79 -9.77 0.59
C TRP A 12 13.60 -9.90 1.54
N ARG A 13 13.09 -11.11 1.71
CA ARG A 13 12.01 -11.39 2.66
C ARG A 13 12.39 -11.00 4.09
N LYS A 14 13.54 -11.45 4.59
CA LYS A 14 14.02 -11.11 5.95
C LYS A 14 14.21 -9.61 6.15
N THR A 15 14.67 -8.89 5.13
CA THR A 15 14.79 -7.42 5.21
C THR A 15 13.43 -6.72 5.24
N GLY A 16 12.43 -7.19 4.49
CA GLY A 16 11.06 -6.69 4.59
C GLY A 16 10.45 -6.92 5.98
N GLU A 17 10.69 -8.10 6.56
CA GLU A 17 10.28 -8.44 7.92
C GLU A 17 10.89 -7.52 8.98
N ALA A 18 12.17 -7.16 8.85
CA ALA A 18 12.82 -6.22 9.78
C ALA A 18 12.26 -4.79 9.65
N LYS A 19 11.83 -4.39 8.44
CA LYS A 19 11.30 -3.05 8.16
C LYS A 19 9.85 -2.86 8.58
N ILE A 20 9.08 -3.95 8.72
CA ILE A 20 7.64 -3.87 8.99
C ILE A 20 7.32 -3.05 10.26
N GLY A 21 8.17 -3.10 11.28
CA GLY A 21 8.00 -2.32 12.51
C GLY A 21 8.06 -0.81 12.25
N ALA A 22 9.12 -0.36 11.57
CA ALA A 22 9.28 1.05 11.22
C ALA A 22 8.19 1.54 10.25
N VAL A 23 7.80 0.71 9.27
CA VAL A 23 6.70 1.05 8.37
C VAL A 23 5.40 1.18 9.15
N LYS A 24 5.11 0.27 10.08
CA LYS A 24 3.94 0.32 10.95
C LYS A 24 3.90 1.62 11.76
N ASP A 25 4.99 2.00 12.41
CA ASP A 25 5.02 3.23 13.22
C ASP A 25 4.84 4.49 12.36
N TYR A 26 5.35 4.48 11.12
CA TYR A 26 5.13 5.58 10.18
C TYR A 26 3.68 5.65 9.69
N LEU A 27 3.06 4.51 9.38
CA LEU A 27 1.64 4.45 9.00
C LEU A 27 0.72 4.89 10.14
N ASP A 28 1.07 4.53 11.38
CA ASP A 28 0.37 4.96 12.58
C ASP A 28 0.38 6.49 12.71
N TYR A 29 1.55 7.10 12.52
CA TYR A 29 1.72 8.56 12.50
C TYR A 29 0.90 9.22 11.38
N LEU A 30 0.92 8.68 10.16
CA LEU A 30 0.15 9.24 9.05
C LEU A 30 -1.36 9.16 9.28
N LEU A 31 -1.83 8.08 9.90
CA LEU A 31 -3.24 7.93 10.26
C LEU A 31 -3.66 8.88 11.39
N ASP A 32 -2.77 9.20 12.33
CA ASP A 32 -3.03 10.25 13.35
C ASP A 32 -3.17 11.65 12.73
N ASN A 33 -2.55 11.88 11.57
CA ASN A 33 -2.69 13.11 10.80
C ASN A 33 -3.84 13.03 9.77
N ASP A 34 -4.78 12.10 9.97
CA ASP A 34 -5.96 11.91 9.13
C ASP A 34 -5.66 11.73 7.63
N CYS A 35 -4.50 11.16 7.29
CA CYS A 35 -4.12 10.94 5.90
C CYS A 35 -4.80 9.69 5.30
N LYS A 36 -5.24 9.80 4.04
CA LYS A 36 -5.66 8.66 3.21
C LYS A 36 -4.52 8.34 2.25
N MET A 37 -4.09 7.09 2.19
CA MET A 37 -2.77 6.76 1.64
C MET A 37 -2.71 5.49 0.80
N LEU A 38 -1.74 5.46 -0.11
CA LEU A 38 -1.34 4.27 -0.87
C LEU A 38 -0.07 3.69 -0.25
N VAL A 39 -0.05 2.38 -0.04
CA VAL A 39 1.14 1.67 0.46
C VAL A 39 1.56 0.64 -0.57
N PHE A 40 2.74 0.82 -1.14
CA PHE A 40 3.29 -0.07 -2.16
C PHE A 40 4.31 -1.04 -1.59
N ALA A 41 4.21 -2.31 -2.00
CA ALA A 41 5.23 -3.33 -1.78
C ALA A 41 5.36 -4.25 -2.99
N HIS A 42 6.47 -4.98 -3.10
CA HIS A 42 6.73 -5.89 -4.22
C HIS A 42 6.42 -7.33 -3.83
N HIS A 43 6.98 -7.81 -2.72
CA HIS A 43 6.87 -9.20 -2.33
C HIS A 43 5.51 -9.49 -1.69
N ARG A 44 4.88 -10.60 -2.10
CA ARG A 44 3.60 -11.04 -1.53
C ARG A 44 3.65 -11.17 -0.02
N SER A 45 4.69 -11.78 0.52
CA SER A 45 4.86 -11.93 1.97
C SER A 45 4.91 -10.59 2.71
N MET A 46 5.39 -9.54 2.04
CA MET A 46 5.36 -8.18 2.59
C MET A 46 3.96 -7.58 2.53
N LEU A 47 3.26 -7.74 1.40
CA LEU A 47 1.86 -7.33 1.25
C LEU A 47 0.95 -7.98 2.30
N ASP A 48 1.08 -9.29 2.51
CA ASP A 48 0.31 -10.04 3.52
C ASP A 48 0.55 -9.50 4.94
N LYS A 49 1.83 -9.21 5.28
CA LYS A 49 2.20 -8.65 6.59
C LYS A 49 1.75 -7.20 6.75
N LEU A 50 1.82 -6.40 5.69
CA LEU A 50 1.33 -5.02 5.70
C LEU A 50 -0.18 -5.00 5.93
N GLU A 51 -0.94 -5.82 5.20
CA GLU A 51 -2.38 -5.95 5.37
C GLU A 51 -2.74 -6.30 6.82
N GLU A 52 -2.12 -7.33 7.40
CA GLU A 52 -2.36 -7.74 8.79
C GLU A 52 -2.07 -6.61 9.79
N LYS A 53 -0.91 -5.95 9.66
CA LYS A 53 -0.49 -4.90 10.61
C LYS A 53 -1.33 -3.63 10.47
N VAL A 54 -1.62 -3.21 9.24
CA VAL A 54 -2.44 -2.03 8.96
C VAL A 54 -3.87 -2.25 9.42
N ASP A 55 -4.47 -3.42 9.16
CA ASP A 55 -5.81 -3.75 9.65
C ASP A 55 -5.88 -3.65 11.19
N GLY A 56 -4.86 -4.15 11.90
CA GLY A 56 -4.77 -3.99 13.35
C GLY A 56 -4.77 -2.54 13.82
N ILE A 57 -4.00 -1.66 13.17
CA ILE A 57 -3.94 -0.22 13.50
C ILE A 57 -5.28 0.46 13.21
N LEU A 58 -5.86 0.19 12.03
CA LEU A 58 -7.12 0.79 11.60
C LEU A 58 -8.28 0.43 12.54
N ARG A 59 -8.35 -0.83 13.01
CA ARG A 59 -9.36 -1.24 13.99
C ARG A 59 -9.27 -0.47 15.30
N VAL A 60 -8.04 -0.30 15.82
CA VAL A 60 -7.81 0.44 17.08
C VAL A 60 -8.19 1.91 16.89
N LYS A 61 -7.66 2.57 15.86
CA LYS A 61 -7.94 3.99 15.60
C LYS A 61 -9.40 4.25 15.25
N GLY A 62 -10.00 3.40 14.42
CA GLY A 62 -11.42 3.47 14.08
C GLY A 62 -12.29 3.38 15.33
N SER A 63 -12.02 2.42 16.21
CA SER A 63 -12.77 2.26 17.47
C SER A 63 -12.66 3.53 18.35
N SER A 64 -11.47 4.11 18.48
CA SER A 64 -11.27 5.36 19.23
C SER A 64 -11.99 6.57 18.60
N ALA A 65 -12.14 6.59 17.27
CA ALA A 65 -12.84 7.64 16.53
C ALA A 65 -14.35 7.39 16.34
N GLY A 66 -14.88 6.25 16.80
CA GLY A 66 -16.27 5.84 16.51
C GLY A 66 -16.52 5.54 15.03
N LYS A 67 -15.48 5.13 14.31
CA LYS A 67 -15.46 4.84 12.87
C LYS A 67 -15.05 3.39 12.60
N ASN A 68 -15.40 2.86 11.43
CA ASN A 68 -14.99 1.51 11.04
C ASN A 68 -13.90 1.57 9.97
N TYR A 69 -12.71 2.02 10.33
CA TYR A 69 -11.64 2.19 9.36
C TYR A 69 -11.20 0.85 8.76
N GLY A 70 -11.01 0.85 7.44
CA GLY A 70 -10.63 -0.32 6.67
C GLY A 70 -9.62 -0.02 5.58
N LEU A 71 -9.24 -1.07 4.87
CA LEU A 71 -8.31 -1.02 3.76
C LEU A 71 -8.83 -1.80 2.55
N ILE A 72 -8.23 -1.54 1.39
CA ILE A 72 -8.31 -2.43 0.22
C ILE A 72 -6.94 -2.99 -0.11
N ARG A 73 -6.91 -4.11 -0.83
CA ARG A 73 -5.70 -4.69 -1.39
C ARG A 73 -5.87 -4.97 -2.88
N ILE A 74 -4.89 -4.57 -3.69
CA ILE A 74 -4.80 -4.93 -5.10
C ILE A 74 -3.39 -5.42 -5.41
N ASP A 75 -3.29 -6.66 -5.87
CA ASP A 75 -2.03 -7.29 -6.29
C ASP A 75 -2.24 -8.22 -7.49
N GLY A 76 -1.18 -8.95 -7.88
CA GLY A 76 -1.24 -9.88 -9.02
C GLY A 76 -2.25 -11.02 -8.90
N GLN A 77 -2.79 -11.32 -7.70
CA GLN A 77 -3.82 -12.33 -7.51
C GLN A 77 -5.23 -11.74 -7.53
N THR A 78 -5.35 -10.42 -7.48
CA THR A 78 -6.65 -9.75 -7.53
C THR A 78 -7.24 -9.88 -8.94
N PRO A 79 -8.41 -10.54 -9.10
CA PRO A 79 -9.03 -10.69 -10.40
C PRO A 79 -9.31 -9.33 -11.04
N GLN A 80 -9.05 -9.20 -12.33
CA GLN A 80 -9.27 -7.95 -13.07
C GLN A 80 -10.71 -7.43 -12.93
N THR A 81 -11.70 -8.34 -12.85
CA THR A 81 -13.11 -8.00 -12.65
C THR A 81 -13.42 -7.36 -11.30
N LYS A 82 -12.61 -7.60 -10.26
CA LYS A 82 -12.81 -7.03 -8.91
C LYS A 82 -12.10 -5.69 -8.69
N ARG A 83 -11.08 -5.37 -9.50
CA ARG A 83 -10.28 -4.14 -9.32
C ARG A 83 -11.12 -2.87 -9.41
N PRO A 84 -12.08 -2.71 -10.35
CA PRO A 84 -12.92 -1.51 -10.41
C PRO A 84 -13.74 -1.30 -9.13
N GLU A 85 -14.27 -2.37 -8.54
CA GLU A 85 -15.01 -2.31 -7.28
C GLU A 85 -14.12 -1.83 -6.13
N LEU A 86 -12.92 -2.38 -6.01
CA LEU A 86 -11.95 -1.99 -4.97
C LEU A 86 -11.52 -0.53 -5.14
N VAL A 87 -11.20 -0.12 -6.37
CA VAL A 87 -10.85 1.27 -6.68
C VAL A 87 -12.00 2.21 -6.30
N LYS A 88 -13.23 1.87 -6.71
CA LYS A 88 -14.43 2.65 -6.37
C LYS A 88 -14.60 2.76 -4.86
N ARG A 89 -14.48 1.64 -4.14
CA ARG A 89 -14.58 1.61 -2.68
C ARG A 89 -13.52 2.51 -2.05
N PHE A 90 -12.27 2.45 -2.48
CA PHE A 90 -11.23 3.35 -1.97
C PHE A 90 -11.51 4.82 -2.30
N GLN A 91 -12.07 5.13 -3.46
CA GLN A 91 -12.34 6.51 -3.85
C GLN A 91 -13.54 7.14 -3.14
N GLU A 92 -14.60 6.36 -2.90
CA GLU A 92 -15.89 6.86 -2.41
C GLU A 92 -16.15 6.62 -0.92
N ASP A 93 -15.50 5.62 -0.31
CA ASP A 93 -15.68 5.28 1.09
C ASP A 93 -14.61 5.97 1.96
N GLU A 94 -15.05 6.95 2.76
CA GLU A 94 -14.19 7.70 3.70
C GLU A 94 -13.63 6.83 4.82
N ASP A 95 -14.27 5.70 5.13
CA ASP A 95 -13.77 4.77 6.14
C ASP A 95 -12.67 3.86 5.56
N ILE A 96 -12.51 3.78 4.24
CA ILE A 96 -11.35 3.12 3.63
C ILE A 96 -10.17 4.10 3.60
N ARG A 97 -9.24 3.90 4.52
CA ARG A 97 -8.11 4.82 4.76
C ARG A 97 -6.84 4.45 4.04
N VAL A 98 -6.66 3.17 3.73
CA VAL A 98 -5.40 2.65 3.17
C VAL A 98 -5.68 1.75 1.97
N ALA A 99 -4.89 1.88 0.91
CA ALA A 99 -4.81 0.91 -0.17
C ALA A 99 -3.43 0.24 -0.18
N VAL A 100 -3.38 -1.07 0.03
CA VAL A 100 -2.16 -1.88 -0.06
C VAL A 100 -2.04 -2.40 -1.49
N LEU A 101 -0.99 -2.00 -2.20
CA LEU A 101 -0.86 -2.22 -3.64
C LEU A 101 0.46 -2.92 -3.98
N SER A 102 0.42 -3.86 -4.92
CA SER A 102 1.68 -4.33 -5.51
C SER A 102 2.31 -3.23 -6.37
N ILE A 103 3.63 -3.09 -6.34
CA ILE A 103 4.34 -2.10 -7.20
C ILE A 103 4.06 -2.37 -8.69
N THR A 104 3.84 -3.63 -9.05
CA THR A 104 3.46 -4.01 -10.42
C THR A 104 2.05 -3.57 -10.82
N ALA A 105 1.15 -3.29 -9.87
CA ALA A 105 -0.19 -2.78 -10.18
C ALA A 105 -0.15 -1.33 -10.72
N CYS A 106 0.97 -0.60 -10.55
CA CYS A 106 1.14 0.77 -11.04
C CYS A 106 1.03 0.89 -12.57
N SER A 107 1.45 -0.14 -13.31
CA SER A 107 1.37 -0.17 -14.78
C SER A 107 -0.05 -0.41 -15.31
N GLU A 108 -1.00 -0.76 -14.45
CA GLU A 108 -2.36 -1.14 -14.87
C GLU A 108 -3.32 0.05 -15.01
N GLY A 109 -2.89 1.26 -14.70
CA GLY A 109 -3.71 2.45 -14.92
C GLY A 109 -4.80 2.69 -13.88
N LEU A 110 -4.67 2.14 -12.67
CA LEU A 110 -5.61 2.40 -11.56
C LEU A 110 -5.66 3.90 -11.22
N THR A 111 -6.85 4.46 -11.08
CA THR A 111 -7.10 5.86 -10.69
C THR A 111 -7.44 5.92 -9.21
N LEU A 112 -6.47 6.31 -8.35
CA LEU A 112 -6.58 6.32 -6.89
C LEU A 112 -6.30 7.71 -6.31
N THR A 113 -7.05 8.69 -6.79
CA THR A 113 -6.87 10.13 -6.53
C THR A 113 -7.33 10.58 -5.13
N ALA A 114 -8.11 9.78 -4.40
CA ALA A 114 -8.51 10.07 -3.03
C ALA A 114 -7.35 9.99 -2.03
N ALA A 115 -6.22 9.39 -2.40
CA ALA A 115 -5.03 9.40 -1.56
C ALA A 115 -4.27 10.73 -1.70
N SER A 116 -3.78 11.24 -0.56
CA SER A 116 -2.87 12.39 -0.51
C SER A 116 -1.41 12.00 -0.23
N VAL A 117 -1.17 10.74 0.16
CA VAL A 117 0.14 10.24 0.57
C VAL A 117 0.46 8.91 -0.10
N VAL A 118 1.72 8.73 -0.51
CA VAL A 118 2.27 7.45 -0.97
C VAL A 118 3.39 7.00 -0.02
N VAL A 119 3.36 5.73 0.35
CA VAL A 119 4.41 5.07 1.12
C VAL A 119 4.94 3.88 0.36
N PHE A 120 6.25 3.84 0.09
CA PHE A 120 6.92 2.66 -0.46
C PHE A 120 7.53 1.85 0.67
N ALA A 121 6.87 0.76 1.05
CA ALA A 121 7.38 -0.17 2.05
C ALA A 121 8.57 -1.00 1.51
N GLU A 122 8.63 -1.17 0.18
CA GLU A 122 9.75 -1.75 -0.55
C GLU A 122 10.08 -0.91 -1.77
N LEU A 123 11.35 -0.93 -2.17
CA LEU A 123 11.78 -0.37 -3.45
C LEU A 123 11.75 -1.45 -4.52
N TYR A 124 11.51 -1.03 -5.75
CA TYR A 124 11.56 -1.88 -6.93
C TYR A 124 12.76 -1.54 -7.80
N TRP A 125 13.29 -2.53 -8.52
CA TRP A 125 14.55 -2.38 -9.24
C TRP A 125 14.45 -1.42 -10.43
N VAL A 126 13.24 -1.23 -10.99
CA VAL A 126 13.00 -0.34 -12.13
C VAL A 126 12.56 1.04 -11.62
N PRO A 127 13.39 2.09 -11.76
CA PRO A 127 13.05 3.44 -11.29
C PRO A 127 11.76 3.98 -11.89
N GLY A 128 11.56 3.78 -13.20
CA GLY A 128 10.36 4.26 -13.90
C GLY A 128 9.05 3.66 -13.36
N THR A 129 9.06 2.50 -12.71
CA THR A 129 7.86 1.95 -12.07
C THR A 129 7.53 2.70 -10.78
N ILE A 130 8.53 3.12 -10.01
CA ILE A 130 8.36 3.93 -8.81
C ILE A 130 7.87 5.34 -9.19
N GLU A 131 8.50 5.96 -10.20
CA GLU A 131 8.07 7.27 -10.73
C GLU A 131 6.61 7.23 -11.22
N GLN A 132 6.21 6.15 -11.89
CA GLN A 132 4.82 5.95 -12.30
C GLN A 132 3.88 5.80 -11.11
N ALA A 133 4.31 5.12 -10.05
CA ALA A 133 3.55 4.95 -8.82
C ALA A 133 3.35 6.29 -8.09
N GLU A 134 4.41 7.09 -7.95
CA GLU A 134 4.37 8.44 -7.38
C GLU A 134 3.47 9.36 -8.19
N ALA A 135 3.59 9.31 -9.52
CA ALA A 135 2.72 10.05 -10.42
C ALA A 135 1.23 9.69 -10.28
N ARG A 136 0.85 8.58 -9.62
CA ARG A 136 -0.58 8.30 -9.37
C ARG A 136 -1.18 9.15 -8.26
N VAL A 137 -0.37 9.63 -7.31
CA VAL A 137 -0.84 10.52 -6.24
C VAL A 137 -0.58 11.98 -6.57
N HIS A 138 0.47 12.29 -7.34
CA HIS A 138 0.78 13.67 -7.71
C HIS A 138 -0.07 14.26 -8.86
N ARG A 139 -0.87 13.47 -9.59
CA ARG A 139 -1.43 13.85 -10.91
C ARG A 139 -2.88 14.34 -10.88
N ILE A 140 -3.13 15.52 -10.31
CA ILE A 140 -4.38 16.32 -10.46
C ILE A 140 -5.42 16.05 -9.37
N GLY A 141 -5.41 16.88 -8.32
CA GLY A 141 -6.42 16.90 -7.26
C GLY A 141 -6.00 17.59 -5.95
N GLN A 142 -4.70 17.85 -5.73
CA GLN A 142 -4.26 18.54 -4.52
C GLN A 142 -4.45 20.05 -4.63
N THR A 143 -5.54 20.53 -4.03
CA THR A 143 -5.56 21.82 -3.33
C THR A 143 -5.55 21.52 -1.83
N LYS A 144 -4.37 21.21 -1.29
CA LYS A 144 -3.93 21.40 0.09
C LYS A 144 -2.55 20.78 0.29
#